data_AF-A0A958UVZ1-F1
#
_entry.id   AF-A0A958UVZ1-F1
#
_cell.length_a   1.000
_cell.length_b   1.000
_cell.length_c   1.000
_cell.angle_alpha   90.00
_cell.angle_beta   90.00
_cell.angle_gamma   90.00
#
_symmetry.space_group_name_H-M   'P 1'
#
loop_
_entity.id
_entity.type
_entity.pdbx_description
1 polymer ?
#
loop_
_entity_poly.entity_id
_entity_poly.type
_entity_poly.pdbx_seq_one_letter_code
_entity_poly.pdbx_strand_id
1 'polypeptide(L)' 'MYRLTDTVKHLIIINALMFIGTLVIGNGELFYKLFALYFPMNELFKPWQIFMHMFMHGWFLHIFFNMFALWMFGTVVEQ' A
#
# COMPACT_ATOMS: atom_id res chain seq x y z
N MET A 1 -12.75 -18.57 16.46
CA MET A 1 -11.42 -18.17 15.94
C MET A 1 -11.64 -16.95 15.08
N TYR A 2 -10.94 -15.83 15.36
CA TYR A 2 -10.94 -14.69 14.45
C TYR A 2 -10.35 -15.16 13.11
N ARG A 3 -11.21 -15.41 12.12
CA ARG A 3 -10.77 -15.75 10.77
C ARG A 3 -10.44 -14.46 10.06
N LEU A 4 -9.22 -14.39 9.53
CA LEU A 4 -8.84 -13.39 8.55
C LEU A 4 -9.79 -13.53 7.35
N THR A 5 -10.56 -12.48 7.10
CA THR A 5 -11.47 -12.39 5.97
C THR A 5 -10.71 -12.27 4.65
N ASP A 6 -11.35 -12.64 3.55
CA ASP A 6 -10.65 -12.76 2.28
C ASP A 6 -10.22 -11.39 1.75
N THR A 7 -11.02 -10.33 1.86
CA THR A 7 -10.62 -9.00 1.35
C THR A 7 -9.45 -8.44 2.15
N VAL A 8 -9.48 -8.52 3.48
CA VAL A 8 -8.36 -8.11 4.34
C VAL A 8 -7.08 -8.85 3.98
N LYS A 9 -7.15 -10.17 3.72
CA LYS A 9 -6.01 -10.98 3.29
C LYS A 9 -5.41 -10.45 1.98
N HIS A 10 -6.25 -10.18 0.98
CA HIS A 10 -5.78 -9.65 -0.31
C HIS A 10 -5.14 -8.26 -0.16
N LEU A 11 -5.73 -7.38 0.64
CA LEU A 11 -5.18 -6.06 0.90
C LEU A 11 -3.81 -6.14 1.59
N ILE A 12 -3.63 -7.03 2.56
CA ILE A 12 -2.33 -7.25 3.21
C ILE A 12 -1.30 -7.74 2.19
N ILE A 13 -1.65 -8.72 1.35
CA ILE A 13 -0.76 -9.25 0.31
C ILE A 13 -0.33 -8.15 -0.67
N ILE A 14 -1.28 -7.36 -1.17
CA ILE A 14 -0.99 -6.28 -2.13
C ILE A 14 -0.07 -5.23 -1.49
N ASN A 15 -0.32 -4.81 -0.24
CA ASN A 15 0.53 -3.85 0.44
C ASN A 15 1.95 -4.38 0.68
N ALA A 16 2.10 -5.66 1.03
CA ALA A 16 3.40 -6.30 1.18
C ALA A 16 4.16 -6.34 -0.16
N LEU A 17 3.49 -6.71 -1.26
CA LEU A 17 4.08 -6.72 -2.60
C LEU A 17 4.51 -5.32 -3.06
N MET A 18 3.68 -4.31 -2.81
CA MET A 18 3.99 -2.91 -3.14
C MET A 18 5.21 -2.40 -2.35
N PHE A 19 5.31 -2.74 -1.07
CA PHE A 19 6.46 -2.38 -0.24
C PHE A 19 7.75 -3.08 -0.68
N ILE A 20 7.69 -4.40 -0.96
CA ILE A 20 8.84 -5.13 -1.48
C ILE A 20 9.28 -4.56 -2.84
N GLY A 21 8.34 -4.30 -3.74
CA GLY A 21 8.63 -3.68 -5.04
C GLY A 21 9.31 -2.31 -4.89
N THR A 22 8.88 -1.52 -3.91
CA THR A 22 9.51 -0.24 -3.56
C THR A 22 10.93 -0.40 -3.04
N LEU A 23 11.28 -1.52 -2.39
CA LEU A 23 12.65 -1.73 -1.90
C LEU A 23 13.61 -2.26 -2.98
N VAL A 24 13.12 -3.08 -3.90
CA VAL A 24 13.99 -3.88 -4.80
C VAL A 24 14.01 -3.41 -6.25
N ILE A 25 13.03 -2.63 -6.70
CA ILE A 25 12.90 -2.25 -8.12
C ILE A 25 13.35 -0.80 -8.34
N GLY A 26 14.21 -0.60 -9.34
CA GLY A 26 14.60 0.73 -9.82
C GLY A 26 15.26 1.59 -8.75
N ASN A 27 16.13 1.00 -7.93
CA ASN A 27 16.84 1.63 -6.82
C ASN A 27 15.93 2.32 -5.78
N GLY A 28 14.69 1.85 -5.68
CA GLY A 28 13.68 2.41 -4.80
C GLY A 28 13.02 3.69 -5.30
N GLU A 29 13.49 4.31 -6.38
CA GLU A 29 12.91 5.54 -6.91
C GLU A 29 11.75 5.28 -7.89
N LEU A 30 11.84 4.19 -8.67
CA LEU A 30 10.88 3.94 -9.74
C LEU A 30 9.44 3.79 -9.22
N PHE A 31 9.26 3.07 -8.12
CA PHE A 31 7.94 2.86 -7.51
C PHE A 31 7.37 4.17 -6.96
N TYR A 32 8.17 5.01 -6.31
CA TYR A 32 7.72 6.35 -5.91
C TYR A 32 7.34 7.19 -7.12
N LYS A 33 8.14 7.20 -8.18
CA LYS A 33 7.84 7.96 -9.40
C LYS A 33 6.54 7.53 -10.08
N LEU A 34 6.23 6.23 -10.08
CA LEU A 34 5.05 5.68 -10.75
C LEU A 34 3.78 5.73 -9.88
N PHE A 35 3.91 5.55 -8.57
CA PHE A 35 2.77 5.24 -7.70
C PHE A 35 2.57 6.21 -6.53
N ALA A 36 3.56 7.05 -6.17
CA ALA A 36 3.32 8.12 -5.21
C ALA A 36 2.40 9.18 -5.82
N LEU A 37 1.56 9.80 -4.99
CA LEU A 37 0.66 10.85 -5.44
C LEU A 37 1.43 12.16 -5.62
N TYR A 38 1.58 12.59 -6.87
CA TYR A 38 2.04 13.93 -7.19
C TYR A 38 0.87 14.91 -7.20
N PHE A 39 1.17 16.19 -6.97
CA PHE A 39 0.18 17.25 -7.14
C PHE A 39 -0.32 17.28 -8.59
N PRO A 40 -1.63 17.48 -8.86
CA PRO A 40 -2.18 17.35 -10.23
C PRO A 40 -1.53 18.21 -11.31
N MET A 41 -0.92 19.36 -10.95
CA MET A 41 -0.19 20.22 -11.90
C MET A 41 1.27 19.81 -12.12
N ASN A 42 1.75 18.73 -11.48
CA ASN A 42 3.10 18.23 -11.65
C ASN A 42 3.19 17.36 -12.92
N GLU A 43 4.27 17.49 -13.71
CA GLU A 43 4.48 16.69 -14.93
C GLU A 43 4.57 15.18 -14.68
N LEU A 44 4.96 14.78 -13.47
CA LEU A 44 5.01 13.40 -13.02
C LEU A 44 3.66 12.88 -12.55
N PHE A 45 2.63 13.72 -12.47
CA PHE A 45 1.29 13.28 -12.11
C PHE A 45 0.73 12.31 -13.14
N LYS A 46 0.09 11.25 -12.66
CA LYS A 46 -0.61 10.26 -13.48
C LYS A 46 -1.93 9.87 -12.79
N PRO A 47 -3.05 9.74 -13.52
CA PRO A 47 -4.37 9.53 -12.89
C PRO A 47 -4.45 8.31 -11.96
N TRP A 48 -3.73 7.22 -12.26
CA TRP A 48 -3.74 6.02 -11.43
C TRP A 48 -3.11 6.23 -10.05
N GLN A 49 -2.30 7.27 -9.86
CA GLN A 49 -1.68 7.59 -8.56
C GLN A 49 -2.74 7.87 -7.48
N ILE A 50 -3.94 8.33 -7.85
CA ILE A 50 -5.07 8.52 -6.90
C ILE A 50 -5.43 7.23 -6.18
N PHE A 51 -5.28 6.06 -6.82
CA PHE A 51 -5.53 4.77 -6.18
C PHE A 51 -4.23 4.11 -5.72
N MET A 52 -3.18 4.14 -6.55
CA MET A 52 -1.94 3.42 -6.28
C MET A 52 -1.21 3.96 -5.04
N HIS A 53 -1.31 5.26 -4.74
CA HIS A 53 -0.65 5.84 -3.56
C HIS A 53 -1.16 5.27 -2.24
N MET A 54 -2.40 4.75 -2.20
CA MET A 54 -2.99 4.16 -1.01
C MET A 54 -2.26 2.90 -0.53
N PHE A 55 -1.45 2.28 -1.41
CA PHE A 55 -0.66 1.07 -1.11
C PHE A 55 0.83 1.37 -0.87
N MET A 56 1.26 2.62 -1.00
CA MET A 56 2.66 3.02 -0.87
C MET A 56 3.05 3.21 0.60
N HIS A 57 4.21 2.67 0.99
CA HIS A 57 4.72 2.74 2.36
C HIS A 57 6.19 3.16 2.38
N GLY A 58 6.53 4.12 3.26
CA GLY A 58 7.86 4.75 3.30
C GLY A 58 8.90 4.01 4.15
N TRP A 59 8.49 3.24 5.16
CA TRP A 59 9.40 2.50 6.04
C TRP A 59 8.70 1.33 6.73
N PHE A 60 9.50 0.43 7.31
CA PHE A 60 9.03 -0.83 7.89
C PHE A 60 7.96 -0.65 8.99
N LEU A 61 8.18 0.22 9.97
CA LEU A 61 7.19 0.45 11.03
C LEU A 61 5.87 1.03 10.51
N HIS A 62 5.91 1.84 9.44
CA HIS A 62 4.70 2.39 8.84
C HIS A 62 3.80 1.30 8.26
N ILE A 63 4.37 0.39 7.46
CA ILE A 63 3.60 -0.74 6.90
C ILE A 63 3.16 -1.70 8.01
N PHE A 64 4.02 -1.97 8.99
CA PHE A 64 3.68 -2.87 10.10
C PHE A 64 2.42 -2.40 10.84
N PHE A 65 2.37 -1.14 11.30
CA PHE A 65 1.23 -0.64 12.05
C PHE A 65 -0.04 -0.50 11.19
N ASN A 66 0.08 -0.16 9.90
CA ASN A 66 -1.07 -0.13 9.01
C ASN A 66 -1.66 -1.53 8.79
N MET A 67 -0.82 -2.54 8.55
CA MET A 67 -1.32 -3.91 8.35
C MET A 67 -1.87 -4.50 9.65
N PHE A 68 -1.28 -4.16 10.79
CA PHE A 68 -1.82 -4.51 12.10
C PHE A 68 -3.21 -3.90 12.34
N ALA A 69 -3.37 -2.60 12.06
CA ALA A 69 -4.67 -1.93 12.15
C ALA A 69 -5.69 -2.50 11.15
N LEU A 70 -5.28 -2.75 9.90
CA LEU A 70 -6.13 -3.35 8.87
C LEU A 70 -6.60 -4.75 9.26
N TRP A 71 -5.73 -5.56 9.86
CA TRP A 71 -6.10 -6.88 10.39
C TRP A 71 -7.09 -6.76 11.57
N MET A 72 -6.80 -5.90 12.55
CA MET A 72 -7.66 -5.75 13.74
C MET A 72 -9.04 -5.19 13.40
N PHE A 73 -9.10 -4.13 12.60
CA PHE A 73 -10.34 -3.41 12.32
C PHE A 73 -11.02 -3.91 11.04
N GLY A 74 -10.26 -4.17 9.98
CA GLY A 74 -10.82 -4.59 8.69
C GLY A 74 -11.54 -5.93 8.78
N THR A 75 -11.02 -6.89 9.54
CA THR A 75 -11.67 -8.20 9.71
C THR A 75 -12.99 -8.10 10.47
N VAL A 76 -13.15 -7.13 11.38
CA VAL A 76 -14.43 -6.87 12.07
C VAL A 76 -15.42 -6.14 11.16
N VAL A 77 -14.94 -5.24 10.30
CA VAL A 77 -15.78 -4.47 9.36
C VAL A 77 -16.29 -5.33 8.19
N GLU A 78 -15.52 -6.31 7.74
CA GLU A 78 -15.89 -7.19 6.62
C GLU A 78 -16.87 -8.32 7.02
N GLN A 79 -17.01 -8.60 8.33
CA GLN A 79 -17.94 -9.62 8.87
C GLN A 79 -19.38 -9.13 8.91
#